data_AF-A0A432HWK6-F1
#
_entry.id   AF-A0A432HWK6-F1
#
_cell.length_a   1.000
_cell.length_b   1.000
_cell.length_c   1.000
_cell.angle_alpha   90.00
_cell.angle_beta   90.00
_cell.angle_gamma   90.00
#
_symmetry.space_group_name_H-M   'P 1'
#
loop_
_entity.id
_entity.type
_entity.pdbx_description
1 polymer ?
#
loop_
_entity_poly.entity_id
_entity_poly.type
_entity_poly.pdbx_seq_one_letter_code
_entity_poly.pdbx_strand_id
1 'polypeptide(L)'
;MQGLKAGGDGDRSPLAQQDGITSALEGVRVLALKQFGLMTQTVFKQWGVQSTKDFGKMVFEMIEHGRMRKTDNDRLEDFVDIYDFQQVFDANYIIDTSEVFTRNPA
;
A
#
# COMPACT_ATOMS: atom_id res chain seq x y z
N MET A 1 -31.46 20.09 -44.48
CA MET A 1 -32.09 19.08 -43.60
C MET A 1 -31.08 17.97 -43.36
N GLN A 2 -30.87 17.61 -42.09
CA GLN A 2 -30.27 16.37 -41.57
C GLN A 2 -28.76 16.16 -41.85
N GLY A 3 -27.88 15.94 -40.87
CA GLY A 3 -28.04 15.83 -39.41
C GLY A 3 -26.68 15.61 -38.77
N LEU A 4 -26.43 16.28 -37.63
CA LEU A 4 -25.34 15.98 -36.71
C LEU A 4 -25.46 14.52 -36.24
N LYS A 5 -24.34 13.81 -36.15
CA LYS A 5 -24.10 12.87 -35.05
C LYS A 5 -22.70 13.08 -34.48
N ALA A 6 -22.69 13.75 -33.34
CA ALA A 6 -21.69 13.57 -32.29
C ALA A 6 -22.01 12.30 -31.49
N GLY A 7 -20.99 11.67 -30.90
CA GLY A 7 -21.18 10.83 -29.71
C GLY A 7 -20.41 9.51 -29.69
N GLY A 8 -19.66 9.32 -28.59
CA GLY A 8 -18.97 8.10 -28.17
C GLY A 8 -17.49 8.38 -27.90
N ASP A 9 -17.15 9.41 -27.12
CA ASP A 9 -17.18 9.44 -25.64
C ASP A 9 -16.33 8.33 -25.01
N GLY A 10 -15.36 8.74 -24.21
CA GLY A 10 -14.18 7.96 -23.89
C GLY A 10 -14.49 6.80 -22.96
N ASP A 11 -14.04 5.62 -23.37
CA ASP A 11 -13.69 4.56 -22.43
C ASP A 11 -12.38 4.94 -21.71
N ARG A 12 -12.48 5.98 -20.87
CA ARG A 12 -11.55 6.19 -19.77
C ARG A 12 -12.29 5.74 -18.53
N SER A 13 -12.17 4.45 -18.23
CA SER A 13 -12.56 3.89 -16.94
C SER A 13 -12.13 4.85 -15.80
N PRO A 14 -13.04 5.38 -14.96
CA PRO A 14 -12.73 6.43 -13.98
C PRO A 14 -11.90 5.98 -12.76
N LEU A 15 -11.29 4.80 -12.79
CA LEU A 15 -10.83 4.11 -11.59
C LEU A 15 -9.30 4.01 -11.44
N ALA A 16 -8.52 4.69 -12.29
CA ALA A 16 -7.06 4.57 -12.29
C ALA A 16 -6.31 5.78 -11.67
N GLN A 17 -6.98 6.60 -10.87
CA GLN A 17 -6.28 7.47 -9.92
C GLN A 17 -6.24 6.73 -8.58
N GLN A 18 -5.47 5.63 -8.52
CA GLN A 18 -5.18 5.00 -7.24
C GLN A 18 -4.34 6.01 -6.45
N ASP A 19 -4.89 6.54 -5.35
CA ASP A 19 -4.22 7.55 -4.53
C ASP A 19 -2.80 7.09 -4.16
N GLY A 20 -1.80 7.93 -4.45
CA GLY A 20 -0.37 7.55 -4.38
C GLY A 20 0.06 7.01 -3.02
N ILE A 21 -0.58 7.49 -1.94
CA ILE A 21 -0.34 7.05 -0.56
C ILE A 21 -0.72 5.57 -0.35
N THR A 22 -1.90 5.17 -0.82
CA THR A 22 -2.40 3.79 -0.67
C THR A 22 -1.49 2.80 -1.38
N SER A 23 -1.07 3.11 -2.61
CA SER A 23 -0.13 2.27 -3.36
C SER A 23 1.26 2.19 -2.70
N ALA A 24 1.74 3.30 -2.13
CA ALA A 24 3.01 3.31 -1.40
C ALA A 24 2.96 2.44 -0.14
N LEU A 25 1.89 2.55 0.65
CA LEU A 25 1.73 1.75 1.88
C LEU A 25 1.47 0.27 1.60
N GLU A 26 0.80 -0.05 0.50
CA GLU A 26 0.70 -1.43 0.02
C GLU A 26 2.08 -1.97 -0.38
N GLY A 27 2.90 -1.16 -1.04
CA GLY A 27 4.30 -1.51 -1.33
C GLY A 27 5.11 -1.80 -0.06
N VAL A 28 4.94 -0.99 1.00
CA VAL A 28 5.55 -1.24 2.31
C VAL A 28 5.09 -2.58 2.90
N ARG A 29 3.78 -2.86 2.84
CA ARG A 29 3.21 -4.12 3.35
C ARG A 29 3.82 -5.34 2.67
N VAL A 30 3.83 -5.34 1.33
CA VAL A 30 4.38 -6.44 0.52
C VAL A 30 5.87 -6.62 0.78
N LEU A 31 6.64 -5.54 0.80
CA LEU A 31 8.09 -5.59 1.00
C LEU A 31 8.43 -6.11 2.40
N ALA A 32 7.73 -5.64 3.44
CA ALA A 32 7.97 -6.05 4.80
C ALA A 32 7.66 -7.53 5.02
N LEU A 33 6.51 -8.02 4.50
CA LEU A 33 6.16 -9.44 4.56
C LEU A 33 7.17 -10.31 3.81
N LYS A 34 7.66 -9.85 2.66
CA LYS A 34 8.71 -10.57 1.91
C LYS A 34 10.03 -10.65 2.69
N GLN A 35 10.39 -9.59 3.41
CA GLN A 35 11.67 -9.48 4.09
C GLN A 35 11.69 -10.13 5.48
N PHE A 36 10.57 -10.04 6.21
CA PHE A 36 10.50 -10.40 7.63
C PHE A 36 9.41 -11.42 7.95
N GLY A 37 8.45 -11.67 7.05
CA GLY A 37 7.33 -12.57 7.29
C GLY A 37 6.55 -12.22 8.56
N LEU A 38 6.27 -13.22 9.40
CA LEU A 38 5.61 -13.06 10.71
C LEU A 38 6.35 -12.11 11.67
N MET A 39 7.64 -11.87 11.46
CA MET A 39 8.41 -10.94 12.31
C MET A 39 8.17 -9.47 11.96
N THR A 40 7.43 -9.17 10.89
CA THR A 40 7.19 -7.80 10.44
C THR A 40 6.68 -6.90 11.56
N GLN A 41 5.66 -7.33 12.29
CA GLN A 41 5.07 -6.52 13.36
C GLN A 41 6.07 -6.25 14.50
N THR A 42 6.88 -7.26 14.85
CA THR A 42 7.94 -7.12 15.88
C THR A 42 9.00 -6.13 15.44
N VAL A 43 9.46 -6.22 14.19
CA VAL A 43 10.47 -5.31 13.62
C VAL A 43 9.94 -3.87 13.58
N PHE A 44 8.72 -3.67 13.10
CA PHE A 44 8.09 -2.35 13.06
C PHE A 44 7.94 -1.74 14.45
N LYS A 45 7.52 -2.54 15.44
CA LYS A 45 7.45 -2.10 16.83
C LYS A 45 8.81 -1.67 17.37
N GLN A 46 9.89 -2.37 17.03
CA GLN A 46 11.26 -1.97 17.42
C GLN A 46 11.71 -0.66 16.76
N TRP A 47 11.21 -0.34 15.58
CA TRP A 47 11.44 0.95 14.92
C TRP A 47 10.50 2.07 15.41
N GLY A 48 9.58 1.76 16.31
CA GLY A 48 8.58 2.70 16.80
C GLY A 48 7.38 2.90 15.85
N VAL A 49 7.21 2.03 14.86
CA VAL A 49 6.08 2.05 13.91
C VAL A 49 4.97 1.14 14.43
N GLN A 50 3.81 1.70 14.71
CA GLN A 50 2.67 0.96 15.29
C GLN A 50 1.45 0.93 14.37
N SER A 51 1.38 1.84 13.40
CA SER A 51 0.25 1.97 12.49
C SER A 51 0.66 2.61 11.16
N THR A 52 -0.22 2.57 10.16
CA THR A 52 -0.01 3.25 8.88
C THR A 52 0.19 4.77 9.04
N LYS A 53 -0.40 5.37 10.08
CA LYS A 53 -0.23 6.79 10.42
C LYS A 53 1.23 7.16 10.71
N ASP A 54 2.02 6.26 11.28
CA ASP A 54 3.40 6.55 11.63
C ASP A 54 4.28 6.72 10.40
N PHE A 55 3.98 6.01 9.30
CA PHE A 55 4.63 6.29 8.01
C PHE A 55 4.27 7.68 7.48
N GLY A 56 3.02 8.10 7.66
CA GLY A 56 2.60 9.47 7.33
C GLY A 56 3.44 10.51 8.08
N LYS A 57 3.63 10.34 9.40
CA LYS A 57 4.49 11.24 10.18
C LYS A 57 5.91 11.30 9.63
N MET A 58 6.49 10.16 9.26
CA MET A 58 7.84 10.12 8.66
C MET A 58 7.90 10.86 7.32
N VAL A 59 6.90 10.68 6.46
CA VAL A 59 6.82 11.36 5.16
C VAL A 59 6.67 12.87 5.34
N PHE A 60 5.82 13.30 6.26
CA PHE A 60 5.63 14.71 6.57
C PHE A 60 6.87 15.35 7.18
N GLU A 61 7.59 14.66 8.06
CA GLU A 61 8.90 15.12 8.57
C GLU A 61 9.89 15.33 7.41
N MET A 62 9.94 14.41 6.44
CA MET A 62 10.78 14.56 5.25
C MET A 62 10.35 15.74 4.35
N ILE A 63 9.06 16.04 4.27
CA ILE A 63 8.54 17.22 3.54
C ILE A 63 8.98 18.50 4.25
N GLU A 64 8.85 18.57 5.57
CA GLU A 64 9.25 19.73 6.37
C GLU A 64 10.75 20.04 6.25
N HIS A 65 11.61 19.02 6.20
CA HIS A 65 13.05 19.18 5.97
C HIS A 65 13.45 19.31 4.50
N GLY A 66 12.49 19.46 3.58
CA GLY A 66 12.76 19.67 2.14
C GLY A 66 13.37 18.46 1.43
N ARG A 67 13.26 17.26 2.01
CA ARG A 67 13.74 15.99 1.43
C ARG A 67 12.71 15.34 0.51
N MET A 68 11.44 15.69 0.68
CA MET A 68 10.32 15.25 -0.17
C MET A 68 9.42 16.42 -0.55
N ARG A 69 8.62 16.25 -1.61
CA ARG A 69 7.55 17.18 -2.01
C ARG A 69 6.20 16.50 -1.79
N LYS A 70 5.26 17.21 -1.18
CA LYS A 70 3.86 16.81 -1.10
C LYS A 70 3.13 17.10 -2.41
N THR A 71 2.04 16.40 -2.69
CA THR A 71 1.02 16.90 -3.60
C THR A 71 0.05 17.83 -2.86
N ASP A 72 -0.73 18.63 -3.59
CA ASP A 72 -1.61 19.64 -2.99
C ASP A 72 -2.71 19.04 -2.10
N ASN A 73 -3.06 17.77 -2.34
CA ASN A 73 -4.12 17.08 -1.64
C ASN A 73 -3.65 16.14 -0.52
N ASP A 74 -2.34 15.86 -0.41
CA ASP A 74 -1.85 14.92 0.59
C ASP A 74 -2.00 15.50 2.01
N ARG A 75 -2.69 14.74 2.85
CA ARG A 75 -2.88 15.04 4.28
C ARG A 75 -2.37 13.89 5.13
N LEU A 76 -2.04 14.21 6.39
CA LEU A 76 -1.64 13.18 7.34
C LEU A 76 -2.79 12.19 7.61
N GLU A 77 -4.04 12.66 7.52
CA GLU A 77 -5.24 11.83 7.68
C GLU A 77 -5.33 10.72 6.63
N ASP A 78 -4.76 10.92 5.44
CA ASP A 78 -4.77 9.94 4.35
C ASP A 78 -3.90 8.71 4.68
N PHE A 79 -3.09 8.76 5.74
CA PHE A 79 -2.28 7.64 6.21
C PHE A 79 -2.97 6.84 7.33
N VAL A 80 -4.13 7.28 7.83
CA VAL A 80 -4.79 6.66 8.99
C VAL A 80 -5.62 5.46 8.56
N ASP A 81 -5.54 4.37 9.34
CA ASP A 81 -6.39 3.17 9.23
C ASP A 81 -6.48 2.54 7.83
N ILE A 82 -5.42 2.65 7.00
CA ILE A 82 -5.39 2.00 5.68
C ILE A 82 -5.38 0.47 5.80
N TYR A 83 -4.63 -0.06 6.77
CA TYR A 83 -4.71 -1.46 7.15
C TYR A 83 -4.31 -1.67 8.60
N ASP A 84 -4.88 -2.72 9.20
CA ASP A 84 -4.54 -3.14 10.56
C ASP A 84 -3.34 -4.09 10.55
N PHE A 85 -2.32 -3.76 11.37
CA PHE A 85 -1.06 -4.50 11.41
C PHE A 85 -1.21 -5.93 11.93
N GLN A 86 -2.07 -6.15 12.93
CA GLN A 86 -2.31 -7.49 13.47
C GLN A 86 -2.99 -8.36 12.41
N GLN A 87 -3.95 -7.79 11.68
CA GLN A 87 -4.64 -8.51 10.62
C GLN A 87 -3.69 -8.87 9.47
N VAL A 88 -2.87 -7.93 8.99
CA VAL A 88 -2.07 -8.16 7.77
C VAL A 88 -0.73 -8.85 8.01
N PHE A 89 -0.11 -8.66 9.17
CA PHE A 89 1.23 -9.21 9.46
C PHE A 89 1.22 -10.45 10.34
N ASP A 90 0.09 -10.76 10.98
CA ASP A 90 -0.06 -11.95 11.84
C ASP A 90 -1.23 -12.81 11.33
N ALA A 91 -2.47 -12.40 11.55
CA ALA A 91 -3.65 -13.27 11.33
C ALA A 91 -3.81 -13.77 9.88
N ASN A 92 -3.49 -12.94 8.89
CA ASN A 92 -3.63 -13.29 7.47
C ASN A 92 -2.33 -13.70 6.79
N TYR A 93 -1.22 -13.83 7.54
CA TYR A 93 0.04 -14.23 6.92
C TYR A 93 0.04 -15.72 6.62
N ILE A 94 0.21 -16.07 5.35
CA ILE A 94 0.27 -17.45 4.88
C ILE A 94 1.68 -17.75 4.40
N ILE A 95 2.28 -18.81 4.95
CA ILE A 95 3.53 -19.37 4.44
C ILE A 95 3.18 -20.25 3.25
N ASP A 96 3.62 -19.85 2.06
CA ASP A 96 3.50 -20.69 0.87
C ASP A 96 4.50 -21.86 0.97
N THR A 97 3.96 -23.06 1.18
CA THR A 97 4.76 -24.30 1.25
C THR A 97 4.63 -25.15 -0.02
N SER A 98 3.96 -24.65 -1.06
CA SER A 98 3.66 -25.42 -2.27
C SER A 98 4.92 -25.88 -2.99
N GLU A 99 5.96 -25.04 -3.05
CA GLU A 99 7.25 -25.38 -3.67
C GLU A 99 8.04 -26.45 -2.90
N VAL A 100 7.86 -26.54 -1.59
CA VAL A 100 8.63 -27.45 -0.73
C VAL A 100 8.03 -28.85 -0.73
N PHE A 101 6.71 -28.96 -0.81
CA PHE A 101 6.00 -30.24 -0.70
C PHE A 101 5.41 -30.74 -2.01
N THR A 102 5.90 -30.28 -3.15
CA THR A 102 5.57 -30.84 -4.46
C THR A 102 6.04 -32.30 -4.50
N ARG A 103 5.11 -33.24 -4.24
CA ARG A 103 5.36 -34.66 -4.50
C ARG A 103 5.59 -34.82 -5.99
N ASN A 104 6.82 -35.09 -6.37
CA ASN A 104 7.13 -35.61 -7.71
C ASN A 104 6.47 -37.00 -7.80
N PRO A 105 5.45 -37.22 -8.66
CA PRO A 105 4.97 -38.57 -8.90
C PRO A 105 6.09 -39.36 -9.57
N ALA A 106 6.44 -40.50 -8.95
CA ALA A 106 7.42 -41.45 -9.47
C ALA A 106 6.97 -42.05 -10.81
#